data_AF-A0A9E5JEF0-F1
#
_entry.id   AF-A0A9E5JEF0-F1
#
_cell.length_a   1.000
_cell.length_b   1.000
_cell.length_c   1.000
_cell.angle_alpha   90.00
_cell.angle_beta   90.00
_cell.angle_gamma   90.00
#
_symmetry.space_group_name_H-M   'P 1'
#
loop_
_entity.id
_entity.type
_entity.pdbx_description
1 polymer ?
#
loop_
_entity_poly.entity_id
_entity_poly.type
_entity_poly.pdbx_seq_one_letter_code
_entity_poly.pdbx_strand_id
1 'polypeptide(L)' 'QVVPGDELVISVELGRMSARAGKGGGTATVNGEVACECELMFVLVDA' A
#
# COMPACT_ATOMS: atom_id res chain seq x y z
N GLN A 1 0.98 -16.62 -0.15
CA GLN A 1 2.38 -16.70 -0.66
C GLN A 1 2.36 -16.25 -2.11
N VAL A 2 3.37 -15.49 -2.57
CA VAL A 2 3.46 -14.99 -3.95
C VAL A 2 4.55 -15.75 -4.73
N VAL A 3 4.36 -15.90 -6.04
CA VAL A 3 5.31 -16.58 -6.94
C VAL A 3 5.56 -15.76 -8.23
N PRO A 4 6.67 -16.00 -8.94
CA PRO A 4 6.91 -15.35 -10.23
C PRO A 4 5.79 -15.63 -11.23
N GLY A 5 5.31 -14.58 -11.88
CA GLY A 5 4.18 -14.64 -12.81
C GLY A 5 2.85 -14.21 -12.18
N ASP A 6 2.77 -14.06 -10.85
CA ASP A 6 1.59 -13.50 -10.21
C ASP A 6 1.40 -12.02 -10.57
N GLU A 7 0.14 -11.63 -10.77
CA GLU A 7 -0.26 -10.23 -10.80
C GLU A 7 -0.64 -9.79 -9.39
N LEU A 8 0.11 -8.81 -8.88
CA LEU A 8 -0.13 -8.19 -7.57
C LEU A 8 -0.98 -6.93 -7.74
N VAL A 9 -2.19 -6.96 -7.22
CA VAL A 9 -3.05 -5.78 -7.12
C VAL A 9 -2.79 -5.11 -5.78
N ILE A 10 -2.22 -3.91 -5.81
CA ILE A 10 -1.89 -3.13 -4.61
C ILE A 10 -2.87 -1.97 -4.47
N SER A 11 -3.57 -1.94 -3.34
CA SER A 11 -4.46 -0.85 -2.96
C SER A 11 -3.92 -0.17 -1.72
N VAL A 12 -3.92 1.16 -1.72
CA VAL A 12 -3.53 1.97 -0.56
C VAL A 12 -4.66 2.92 -0.22
N GLU A 13 -5.14 2.85 1.02
CA GLU A 13 -6.06 3.83 1.58
C GLU A 13 -5.25 4.87 2.36
N LEU A 14 -5.34 6.14 1.94
CA LEU A 14 -4.70 7.23 2.66
C LEU A 14 -5.50 7.56 3.92
N GLY A 15 -4.86 7.35 5.06
CA GLY A 15 -5.41 7.71 6.36
C GLY A 15 -5.13 9.17 6.70
N ARG A 16 -4.82 9.43 7.98
CA ARG A 16 -4.57 10.78 8.46
C ARG A 16 -3.34 11.40 7.77
N MET A 17 -3.55 12.56 7.17
CA MET A 17 -2.50 13.41 6.64
C MET A 17 -2.19 14.57 7.59
N SER A 18 -0.91 14.94 7.67
CA SER A 18 -0.42 16.20 8.22
C SER A 18 -0.04 17.14 7.06
N ALA A 19 0.68 18.23 7.34
CA ALA A 19 1.08 19.19 6.31
C ALA A 19 1.90 18.58 5.16
N ARG A 20 2.76 17.60 5.47
CA ARG A 20 3.65 16.98 4.48
C ARG A 20 3.87 15.48 4.68
N ALA A 21 3.44 14.92 5.80
CA ALA A 21 3.60 13.50 6.09
C ALA A 21 2.22 12.86 6.26
N GLY A 22 2.07 11.62 5.82
CA GLY A 22 0.83 10.87 5.96
C GLY A 22 1.07 9.43 6.38
N LYS A 23 0.01 8.79 6.82
CA LYS A 23 -0.06 7.35 6.99
C LYS A 23 -1.08 6.76 6.02
N GLY A 24 -0.90 5.51 5.64
CA GLY A 24 -1.88 4.78 4.84
C GLY A 24 -1.85 3.29 5.12
N GLY A 25 -3.00 2.65 4.99
CA GLY A 25 -3.13 1.19 5.03
C GLY A 25 -2.94 0.64 3.62
N GLY A 26 -2.06 -0.34 3.45
CA GLY A 26 -1.80 -0.99 2.17
C GLY A 26 -2.19 -2.45 2.20
N THR A 27 -2.92 -2.91 1.18
CA THR A 27 -3.24 -4.32 0.95
C THR A 27 -2.76 -4.72 -0.44
N ALA A 28 -2.08 -5.85 -0.53
CA ALA A 28 -1.71 -6.49 -1.78
C ALA A 28 -2.47 -7.81 -1.92
N THR A 29 -3.15 -8.01 -3.04
CA THR A 29 -3.89 -9.25 -3.33
C THR A 29 -3.37 -9.92 -4.61
N VAL A 30 -3.56 -11.25 -4.68
CA VAL A 30 -3.35 -12.07 -5.88
C VAL A 30 -4.62 -12.89 -6.06
N ASN A 31 -5.23 -12.83 -7.25
CA ASN A 31 -6.51 -13.50 -7.53
C ASN A 31 -7.63 -13.18 -6.50
N GLY A 32 -7.60 -11.98 -5.92
CA GLY A 32 -8.56 -11.52 -4.90
C GLY A 32 -8.25 -11.98 -3.47
N GLU A 33 -7.21 -12.80 -3.26
CA GLU A 33 -6.77 -13.24 -1.93
C GLU A 33 -5.67 -12.33 -1.38
N VAL A 34 -5.76 -11.99 -0.09
CA VAL A 34 -4.77 -11.15 0.57
C VAL A 34 -3.43 -11.87 0.71
N ALA A 35 -2.40 -11.31 0.10
CA ALA A 35 -1.03 -11.82 0.17
C ALA A 35 -0.17 -11.06 1.19
N CYS A 36 -0.45 -9.77 1.39
CA CYS A 36 0.26 -8.90 2.34
C CYS A 36 -0.62 -7.72 2.75
N GLU A 37 -0.51 -7.31 4.02
CA GLU A 37 -1.11 -6.09 4.57
C GLU A 37 -0.09 -5.34 5.41
N CYS A 38 -0.13 -4.01 5.37
CA CYS A 38 0.81 -3.18 6.12
C CYS A 38 0.27 -1.77 6.41
N GLU A 39 0.87 -1.14 7.41
CA GLU A 39 0.77 0.29 7.64
C GLU A 39 2.00 0.98 7.05
N LEU A 40 1.76 2.05 6.29
CA LEU A 40 2.78 2.81 5.58
C LEU A 40 2.85 4.23 6.15
N MET A 41 4.05 4.81 6.13
CA MET A 41 4.28 6.22 6.39
C MET A 41 5.01 6.83 5.20
N PHE A 42 4.58 8.01 4.77
CA PHE A 42 5.17 8.72 3.65
C PHE A 42 5.34 10.20 3.94
N VAL A 43 6.23 10.85 3.18
CA VAL A 43 6.46 12.29 3.19
C VAL A 43 6.38 12.81 1.76
N LEU A 44 5.53 13.79 1.51
CA LEU A 44 5.45 14.53 0.26
C LEU A 44 6.63 15.51 0.18
N VAL A 45 7.27 15.53 -0.98
CA VAL A 45 8.35 16.44 -1.35
C VAL A 45 8.05 17.04 -2.72
N ASP A 46 8.59 18.21 -2.99
CA ASP A 46 8.46 18.85 -4.30
C ASP A 46 9.13 17.99 -5.39
N ALA A 47 8.61 18.10 -6.62
CA ALA A 47 9.05 17.31 -7.78
C ALA A 47 10.42 17.75 -8.34
#